data_AF-A0A420EBG2-F1
#
_entry.id   AF-A0A420EBG2-F1
#
_cell.length_a   1.000
_cell.length_b   1.000
_cell.length_c   1.000
_cell.angle_alpha   90.00
_cell.angle_beta   90.00
_cell.angle_gamma   90.00
#
_symmetry.space_group_name_H-M   'P 1'
#
loop_
_entity.id
_entity.type
_entity.pdbx_description
1 polymer ?
#
loop_
_entity_poly.entity_id
_entity_poly.type
_entity_poly.pdbx_seq_one_letter_code
_entity_poly.pdbx_strand_id
1 'polypeptide(L)'
;MLLGQPNSSFSPYFAHILFLYSSLRNALIKLISAKQQEREMSPSAMIKSWQKNQYFEASSSRFKLSTAYTLLLPLPFIATLFLSLDFNGYYFAAISFMNLLAMMAFYLQFPLAGRIKNIPLFANIDWSMTQHKQVGKALALVFLLHPILILAPRFMASTDDGLTSLRAIVTSPNTLSGIVAYLLMLVWITLSIFKDKLRIRYETWRVLHVVGFMLIAILATSHITSIGSHSQFNSRFEWLWWSLCALSLLGTAYNYFIKPAKLKHRPFTLESVERVSSRDWQLTLTAPENANFSFEAGQFVWLSTSDNRFGLQDHPFSIASSATQLPSLSFIIRELGDYTSTLDQLLTGQEVYVDGPYGSLDLNASNQAKGITLIAGGAGIAPMLSLLRALADKADPRPIRLIYAAKNSTQLVMQNEINDFELTMPNFKQQRVCEELLNEELSSGDSTKQGFVDIDIIRSTIAPQQLRDWAVYVCGPEPMMEPVGKALTALQIRKSNIHFEQLSF
;
A
#
# COMPACT_ATOMS: atom_id res chain seq x y z
N MET A 1 -34.54 30.91 73.70
CA MET A 1 -35.02 31.01 72.30
C MET A 1 -33.78 30.96 71.41
N LEU A 2 -33.81 30.13 70.36
CA LEU A 2 -32.86 30.04 69.23
C LEU A 2 -31.63 29.12 69.35
N LEU A 3 -31.86 27.88 68.90
CA LEU A 3 -31.06 27.02 68.01
C LEU A 3 -29.63 27.48 67.67
N GLY A 4 -28.62 26.75 68.17
CA GLY A 4 -27.24 26.77 67.70
C GLY A 4 -26.90 25.50 66.92
N GLN A 5 -26.43 25.68 65.68
CA GLN A 5 -26.03 24.68 64.69
C GLN A 5 -24.88 23.76 65.20
N PRO A 6 -24.80 22.47 64.77
CA PRO A 6 -23.63 21.64 65.03
C PRO A 6 -22.50 21.96 64.04
N ASN A 7 -21.34 22.31 64.60
CA ASN A 7 -20.07 22.37 63.87
C ASN A 7 -19.73 20.99 63.28
N SER A 8 -19.81 20.86 61.95
CA SER A 8 -19.16 19.78 61.21
C SER A 8 -18.07 20.37 60.31
N SER A 9 -16.91 20.66 60.89
CA SER A 9 -15.68 20.90 60.13
C SER A 9 -15.19 19.58 59.54
N PHE A 10 -15.81 19.15 58.44
CA PHE A 10 -15.22 18.14 57.57
C PHE A 10 -14.00 18.74 56.90
N SER A 11 -12.84 18.21 57.26
CA SER A 11 -11.53 18.63 56.78
C SER A 11 -11.46 18.62 55.24
N PRO A 12 -10.89 19.65 54.58
CA PRO A 12 -10.81 19.75 53.11
C PRO A 12 -10.07 18.59 52.42
N TYR A 13 -9.37 17.76 53.19
CA TYR A 13 -8.73 16.54 52.70
C TYR A 13 -9.72 15.42 52.35
N PHE A 14 -10.90 15.36 52.97
CA PHE A 14 -11.86 14.27 52.70
C PHE A 14 -12.54 14.43 51.32
N ALA A 15 -12.82 15.66 50.91
CA ALA A 15 -13.33 15.98 49.57
C ALA A 15 -12.28 15.67 48.49
N HIS A 16 -11.00 15.94 48.75
CA HIS A 16 -9.91 15.60 47.84
C HIS A 16 -9.71 14.09 47.68
N ILE A 17 -9.85 13.31 48.75
CA ILE A 17 -9.75 11.85 48.71
C ILE A 17 -10.91 11.24 47.93
N LEU A 18 -12.14 11.73 48.12
CA LEU A 18 -13.32 11.31 47.34
C LEU A 18 -13.19 11.69 45.86
N PHE A 19 -12.62 12.86 45.56
CA PHE A 19 -12.34 13.27 44.18
C PHE A 19 -11.29 12.36 43.53
N LEU A 20 -10.18 12.08 44.21
CA LEU A 20 -9.14 11.15 43.74
C LEU A 20 -9.67 9.73 43.55
N TYR A 21 -10.49 9.23 44.47
CA TYR A 21 -11.12 7.91 44.37
C TYR A 21 -12.09 7.83 43.18
N SER A 22 -12.91 8.85 42.96
CA SER A 22 -13.82 8.91 41.80
C SER A 22 -13.05 9.03 40.47
N SER A 23 -11.95 9.79 40.43
CA SER A 23 -11.07 9.90 39.26
C SER A 23 -10.34 8.59 38.96
N LEU A 24 -9.82 7.91 39.97
CA LEU A 24 -9.19 6.59 39.84
C LEU A 24 -10.19 5.52 39.42
N ARG A 25 -11.40 5.51 39.98
CA ARG A 25 -12.49 4.61 39.58
C ARG A 25 -12.92 4.86 38.14
N ASN A 26 -13.05 6.11 37.71
CA ASN A 26 -13.39 6.45 36.33
C ASN A 26 -12.24 6.13 35.35
N ALA A 27 -10.98 6.28 35.78
CA ALA A 27 -9.81 5.85 35.02
C ALA A 27 -9.76 4.32 34.88
N LEU A 28 -10.06 3.57 35.95
CA LEU A 28 -10.15 2.11 35.93
C LEU A 28 -11.29 1.62 35.05
N ILE A 29 -12.47 2.26 35.12
CA ILE A 29 -13.63 1.94 34.26
C ILE A 29 -13.29 2.25 32.80
N LYS A 30 -12.59 3.36 32.50
CA LYS A 30 -12.09 3.65 31.14
C LYS A 30 -11.03 2.65 30.69
N LEU A 31 -10.16 2.16 31.57
CA LEU A 31 -9.16 1.13 31.26
C LEU A 31 -9.79 -0.25 31.01
N ILE A 32 -10.79 -0.62 31.80
CA ILE A 32 -11.55 -1.86 31.63
C ILE A 32 -12.42 -1.77 30.35
N SER A 33 -13.05 -0.62 30.11
CA SER A 33 -13.77 -0.31 28.87
C SER A 33 -12.85 -0.32 27.65
N ALA A 34 -11.63 0.22 27.72
CA ALA A 34 -10.66 0.17 26.63
C ALA A 34 -10.20 -1.28 26.33
N LYS A 35 -10.01 -2.10 27.37
CA LYS A 35 -9.72 -3.54 27.23
C LYS A 35 -10.90 -4.34 26.66
N GLN A 36 -12.12 -3.89 26.90
CA GLN A 36 -13.34 -4.50 26.37
C GLN A 36 -13.62 -4.02 24.93
N GLN A 37 -13.24 -2.79 24.59
CA GLN A 37 -13.31 -2.21 23.24
C GLN A 37 -12.21 -2.76 22.32
N GLU A 38 -11.08 -3.24 22.85
CA GLU A 38 -10.12 -4.07 22.10
C GLU A 38 -10.71 -5.45 21.71
N ARG A 39 -11.66 -5.99 22.50
CA ARG A 39 -12.40 -7.22 22.14
C ARG A 39 -13.55 -6.97 21.15
N GLU A 40 -13.97 -5.73 20.98
CA GLU A 40 -15.03 -5.29 20.07
C GLU A 40 -14.49 -4.43 18.91
N MET A 41 -13.21 -4.55 18.56
CA MET A 41 -12.73 -4.01 17.30
C MET A 41 -13.45 -4.71 16.15
N SER A 42 -14.07 -3.96 15.25
CA SER A 42 -14.57 -4.54 14.00
C SER A 42 -13.41 -5.26 13.29
N PRO A 43 -13.68 -6.37 12.60
CA PRO A 43 -12.63 -7.12 11.89
C PRO A 43 -11.72 -6.22 11.04
N SER A 44 -12.25 -5.15 10.42
CA SER A 44 -11.47 -4.19 9.62
C SER A 44 -10.52 -3.27 10.41
N ALA A 45 -10.81 -2.97 11.68
CA ALA A 45 -9.92 -2.22 12.56
C ALA A 45 -8.74 -3.08 13.05
N MET A 46 -9.01 -4.36 13.30
CA MET A 46 -8.01 -5.38 13.63
C MET A 46 -7.09 -5.66 12.43
N ILE A 47 -7.64 -5.78 11.22
CA ILE A 47 -6.87 -5.92 9.96
C ILE A 47 -5.90 -4.74 9.79
N LYS A 48 -6.37 -3.50 10.00
CA LYS A 48 -5.50 -2.32 9.90
C LYS A 48 -4.41 -2.29 10.97
N SER A 49 -4.69 -2.75 12.19
CA SER A 49 -3.71 -2.87 13.27
C SER A 49 -2.67 -3.95 12.99
N TRP A 50 -3.09 -5.10 12.45
CA TRP A 50 -2.22 -6.23 12.14
C TRP A 50 -1.37 -5.97 10.89
N GLN A 51 -1.93 -5.39 9.83
CA GLN A 51 -1.16 -4.82 8.73
C GLN A 51 -0.17 -3.79 9.29
N LYS A 52 -0.60 -2.81 10.09
CA LYS A 52 0.31 -1.82 10.68
C LYS A 52 1.45 -2.43 11.53
N ASN A 53 1.22 -3.55 12.21
CA ASN A 53 2.21 -4.23 13.06
C ASN A 53 3.05 -5.32 12.35
N GLN A 54 2.60 -5.90 11.23
CA GLN A 54 3.39 -6.80 10.38
C GLN A 54 4.15 -6.06 9.27
N TYR A 55 3.67 -4.88 8.85
CA TYR A 55 4.36 -4.01 7.88
C TYR A 55 5.69 -3.45 8.41
N PHE A 56 5.95 -3.58 9.72
CA PHE A 56 7.15 -3.08 10.39
C PHE A 56 8.39 -3.96 10.18
N GLU A 57 8.27 -5.19 9.65
CA GLU A 57 9.39 -6.16 9.69
C GLU A 57 9.70 -6.92 8.38
N ALA A 58 9.42 -6.33 7.21
CA ALA A 58 10.32 -6.53 6.06
C ALA A 58 11.59 -5.69 6.30
N SER A 59 12.34 -6.07 7.34
CA SER A 59 12.84 -5.09 8.34
C SER A 59 14.10 -4.35 7.94
N SER A 60 14.86 -4.80 6.94
CA SER A 60 16.09 -4.10 6.54
C SER A 60 15.85 -3.19 5.34
N SER A 61 15.19 -3.68 4.28
CA SER A 61 14.94 -2.90 3.06
C SER A 61 13.92 -1.79 3.31
N ARG A 62 12.76 -2.09 3.93
CA ARG A 62 11.76 -1.05 4.23
C ARG A 62 12.27 -0.05 5.26
N PHE A 63 13.07 -0.49 6.24
CA PHE A 63 13.71 0.42 7.18
C PHE A 63 14.69 1.36 6.48
N LYS A 64 15.51 0.86 5.55
CA LYS A 64 16.39 1.70 4.73
C LYS A 64 15.59 2.71 3.90
N LEU A 65 14.49 2.28 3.26
CA LEU A 65 13.60 3.15 2.49
C LEU A 65 12.95 4.23 3.39
N SER A 66 12.38 3.85 4.52
CA SER A 66 11.79 4.77 5.50
C SER A 66 12.82 5.74 6.09
N THR A 67 14.04 5.27 6.36
CA THR A 67 15.14 6.13 6.83
C THR A 67 15.52 7.14 5.75
N ALA A 68 15.76 6.68 4.53
CA ALA A 68 16.09 7.54 3.40
C ALA A 68 14.99 8.59 3.14
N TYR A 69 13.71 8.18 3.14
CA TYR A 69 12.58 9.10 3.02
C TYR A 69 12.57 10.16 4.14
N THR A 70 12.74 9.73 5.39
CA THR A 70 12.71 10.62 6.55
C THR A 70 13.87 11.62 6.54
N LEU A 71 15.05 11.21 6.06
CA LEU A 71 16.21 12.09 5.92
C LEU A 71 16.03 13.16 4.82
N LEU A 72 15.19 12.90 3.81
CA LEU A 72 14.90 13.89 2.76
C LEU A 72 13.94 15.00 3.24
N LEU A 73 13.03 14.68 4.16
CA LEU A 73 11.99 15.60 4.63
C LEU A 73 12.51 16.94 5.21
N PRO A 74 13.51 16.97 6.10
CA PRO A 74 13.98 18.23 6.69
C PRO A 74 14.91 19.04 5.77
N LEU A 75 15.31 18.52 4.60
CA LEU A 75 16.31 19.20 3.74
C LEU A 75 15.93 20.64 3.36
N PRO A 76 14.68 20.96 2.97
CA PRO A 76 14.32 22.34 2.66
C PRO A 76 14.40 23.26 3.89
N PHE A 77 14.06 22.76 5.08
CA PHE A 77 14.21 23.53 6.31
C PHE A 77 15.69 23.75 6.65
N ILE A 78 16.53 22.73 6.53
CA ILE A 78 17.98 22.87 6.72
C ILE A 78 18.54 23.93 5.75
N ALA A 79 18.09 23.92 4.48
CA ALA A 79 18.46 24.95 3.50
C ALA A 79 18.08 26.36 3.97
N THR A 80 16.94 26.54 4.65
CA THR A 80 16.57 27.86 5.21
C THR A 80 17.51 28.34 6.31
N LEU A 81 18.09 27.43 7.11
CA LEU A 81 19.08 27.79 8.12
C LEU A 81 20.37 28.32 7.48
N PHE A 82 20.82 27.72 6.38
CA PHE A 82 21.96 28.22 5.61
C PHE A 82 21.68 29.57 4.93
N LEU A 83 20.42 29.88 4.66
CA LEU A 83 19.99 31.17 4.11
C LEU A 83 19.81 32.26 5.19
N SER A 84 20.10 31.96 6.46
CA SER A 84 20.03 32.91 7.60
C SER A 84 18.66 33.60 7.72
N LEU A 85 17.60 32.82 7.53
CA LEU A 85 16.22 33.28 7.58
C LEU A 85 15.73 33.50 9.03
N ASP A 86 15.11 34.65 9.32
CA ASP A 86 14.62 34.99 10.67
C ASP A 86 13.16 34.55 10.90
N PHE A 87 12.96 33.67 11.88
CA PHE A 87 11.68 33.01 12.17
C PHE A 87 10.85 33.71 13.25
N ASN A 88 11.23 34.88 13.77
CA ASN A 88 10.43 35.65 14.74
C ASN A 88 10.03 34.85 16.00
N GLY A 89 10.93 34.01 16.52
CA GLY A 89 10.76 33.23 17.75
C GLY A 89 10.40 31.75 17.56
N TYR A 90 10.41 30.99 18.67
CA TYR A 90 10.32 29.53 18.65
C TYR A 90 9.01 28.98 18.09
N TYR A 91 7.89 29.66 18.34
CA TYR A 91 6.57 29.23 17.87
C TYR A 91 6.46 29.24 16.34
N PHE A 92 6.81 30.36 15.72
CA PHE A 92 6.80 30.51 14.26
C PHE A 92 7.89 29.67 13.60
N ALA A 93 9.04 29.48 14.25
CA ALA A 93 10.05 28.52 13.78
C ALA A 93 9.49 27.08 13.72
N ALA A 94 8.74 26.65 14.73
CA ALA A 94 8.13 25.32 14.77
C ALA A 94 7.04 25.14 13.70
N ILE A 95 6.18 26.16 13.48
CA ILE A 95 5.18 26.14 12.41
C ILE A 95 5.84 26.11 11.03
N SER A 96 6.86 26.94 10.81
CA SER A 96 7.63 26.94 9.57
C SER A 96 8.27 25.57 9.33
N PHE A 97 8.92 24.98 10.33
CA PHE A 97 9.46 23.62 10.23
C PHE A 97 8.40 22.60 9.77
N MET A 98 7.25 22.58 10.45
CA MET A 98 6.15 21.66 10.11
C MET A 98 5.63 21.88 8.68
N ASN A 99 5.42 23.13 8.27
CA ASN A 99 4.88 23.47 6.95
C ASN A 99 5.88 23.16 5.82
N LEU A 100 7.16 23.48 6.00
CA LEU A 100 8.20 23.17 5.01
C LEU A 100 8.39 21.66 4.87
N LEU A 101 8.36 20.93 5.99
CA LEU A 101 8.40 19.48 5.99
C LEU A 101 7.18 18.88 5.29
N ALA A 102 5.98 19.40 5.54
CA ALA A 102 4.75 18.98 4.85
C ALA A 102 4.81 19.26 3.35
N MET A 103 5.33 20.43 2.94
CA MET A 103 5.49 20.75 1.52
C MET A 103 6.49 19.81 0.82
N MET A 104 7.60 19.46 1.49
CA MET A 104 8.54 18.47 0.97
C MET A 104 7.89 17.08 0.85
N ALA A 105 7.18 16.63 1.89
CA ALA A 105 6.44 15.37 1.87
C ALA A 105 5.35 15.35 0.79
N PHE A 106 4.75 16.50 0.48
CA PHE A 106 3.77 16.67 -0.59
C PHE A 106 4.39 16.48 -1.97
N TYR A 107 5.56 17.06 -2.26
CA TYR A 107 6.26 16.78 -3.51
C TYR A 107 6.70 15.33 -3.65
N LEU A 108 7.11 14.70 -2.55
CA LEU A 108 7.45 13.28 -2.58
C LEU A 108 6.23 12.37 -2.84
N GLN A 109 4.99 12.86 -2.76
CA GLN A 109 3.80 12.08 -3.13
C GLN A 109 3.80 11.66 -4.60
N PHE A 110 4.35 12.50 -5.49
CA PHE A 110 4.37 12.24 -6.93
C PHE A 110 5.26 11.05 -7.31
N PRO A 111 6.55 11.01 -6.94
CA PRO A 111 7.39 9.84 -7.21
C PRO A 111 6.95 8.61 -6.39
N LEU A 112 6.36 8.80 -5.20
CA LEU A 112 5.77 7.68 -4.45
C LEU A 112 4.67 6.99 -5.27
N ALA A 113 3.79 7.76 -5.93
CA ALA A 113 2.74 7.26 -6.82
C ALA A 113 3.25 6.78 -8.20
N GLY A 114 4.49 7.12 -8.57
CA GLY A 114 4.97 7.08 -9.94
C GLY A 114 5.43 5.73 -10.50
N ARG A 115 5.57 4.68 -9.67
CA ARG A 115 6.11 3.36 -10.08
C ARG A 115 7.48 3.47 -10.80
N ILE A 116 8.41 4.19 -10.18
CA ILE A 116 9.72 4.53 -10.77
C ILE A 116 10.77 3.50 -10.32
N LYS A 117 10.97 2.44 -11.13
CA LYS A 117 11.90 1.34 -10.79
C LYS A 117 13.38 1.73 -10.71
N ASN A 118 13.79 2.77 -11.44
CA ASN A 118 15.20 3.17 -11.54
C ASN A 118 15.69 3.99 -10.33
N ILE A 119 14.79 4.37 -9.41
CA ILE A 119 15.15 5.12 -8.21
C ILE A 119 14.95 4.17 -7.02
N PRO A 120 16.01 3.74 -6.33
CA PRO A 120 15.91 2.73 -5.27
C PRO A 120 14.86 3.06 -4.19
N LEU A 121 14.71 4.34 -3.85
CA LEU A 121 13.72 4.81 -2.86
C LEU A 121 12.27 4.54 -3.27
N PHE A 122 11.97 4.56 -4.57
CA PHE A 122 10.61 4.44 -5.12
C PHE A 122 10.40 3.12 -5.89
N ALA A 123 11.40 2.25 -5.91
CA ALA A 123 11.37 0.99 -6.66
C ALA A 123 10.43 -0.05 -6.03
N ASN A 124 10.31 -0.06 -4.69
CA ASN A 124 9.38 -0.96 -4.00
C ASN A 124 7.96 -0.37 -4.02
N ILE A 125 7.13 -0.81 -4.98
CA ILE A 125 5.78 -0.27 -5.19
C ILE A 125 4.89 -0.44 -3.96
N ASP A 126 4.91 -1.60 -3.29
CA ASP A 126 4.02 -1.86 -2.15
C ASP A 126 4.28 -0.89 -0.99
N TRP A 127 5.56 -0.70 -0.65
CA TRP A 127 5.97 0.29 0.34
C TRP A 127 5.61 1.70 -0.13
N SER A 128 5.90 2.02 -1.38
CA SER A 128 5.67 3.35 -1.96
C SER A 128 4.18 3.73 -1.95
N MET A 129 3.28 2.82 -2.34
CA MET A 129 1.83 3.01 -2.31
C MET A 129 1.30 3.13 -0.89
N THR A 130 1.85 2.34 0.04
CA THR A 130 1.51 2.43 1.46
C THR A 130 1.88 3.79 2.01
N GLN A 131 3.09 4.29 1.72
CA GLN A 131 3.51 5.62 2.14
C GLN A 131 2.67 6.72 1.49
N HIS A 132 2.36 6.62 0.20
CA HIS A 132 1.47 7.59 -0.47
C HIS A 132 0.11 7.71 0.25
N LYS A 133 -0.53 6.57 0.54
CA LYS A 133 -1.83 6.53 1.25
C LYS A 133 -1.75 7.04 2.69
N GLN A 134 -0.66 6.76 3.42
CA GLN A 134 -0.51 7.15 4.82
C GLN A 134 -0.08 8.62 4.98
N VAL A 135 0.96 9.04 4.26
CA VAL A 135 1.47 10.41 4.28
C VAL A 135 0.44 11.37 3.70
N GLY A 136 -0.30 10.99 2.65
CA GLY A 136 -1.39 11.82 2.12
C GLY A 136 -2.45 12.18 3.17
N LYS A 137 -2.80 11.24 4.08
CA LYS A 137 -3.73 11.51 5.19
C LYS A 137 -3.13 12.44 6.25
N ALA A 138 -1.84 12.29 6.54
CA ALA A 138 -1.14 13.18 7.48
C ALA A 138 -1.03 14.60 6.90
N LEU A 139 -0.69 14.73 5.61
CA LEU A 139 -0.63 16.00 4.89
C LEU A 139 -1.98 16.70 4.86
N ALA A 140 -3.07 15.97 4.64
CA ALA A 140 -4.42 16.50 4.71
C ALA A 140 -4.67 17.20 6.06
N LEU A 141 -4.31 16.58 7.17
CA LEU A 141 -4.47 17.16 8.50
C LEU A 141 -3.59 18.41 8.68
N VAL A 142 -2.29 18.32 8.35
CA VAL A 142 -1.36 19.44 8.53
C VAL A 142 -1.77 20.64 7.69
N PHE A 143 -2.09 20.45 6.41
CA PHE A 143 -2.53 21.54 5.54
C PHE A 143 -3.90 22.10 5.92
N LEU A 144 -4.82 21.32 6.48
CA LEU A 144 -6.08 21.87 6.98
C LEU A 144 -5.87 22.75 8.23
N LEU A 145 -4.93 22.37 9.10
CA LEU A 145 -4.65 23.07 10.35
C LEU A 145 -3.71 24.28 10.20
N HIS A 146 -2.87 24.33 9.16
CA HIS A 146 -1.83 25.36 9.06
C HIS A 146 -2.32 26.81 9.15
N PRO A 147 -3.46 27.24 8.55
CA PRO A 147 -3.91 28.63 8.67
C PRO A 147 -4.40 28.93 10.10
N ILE A 148 -5.00 27.94 10.75
CA ILE A 148 -5.47 28.05 12.14
C ILE A 148 -4.28 28.23 13.08
N LEU A 149 -3.22 27.44 12.88
CA LEU A 149 -2.00 27.54 13.69
C LEU A 149 -1.30 28.89 13.48
N ILE A 150 -1.26 29.42 12.26
CA ILE A 150 -0.69 30.75 11.98
C ILE A 150 -1.50 31.86 12.66
N LEU A 151 -2.83 31.75 12.68
CA LEU A 151 -3.73 32.76 13.26
C LEU A 151 -3.89 32.63 14.79
N ALA A 152 -3.62 31.47 15.37
CA ALA A 152 -3.90 31.18 16.78
C ALA A 152 -3.30 32.22 17.75
N PRO A 153 -2.01 32.65 17.65
CA PRO A 153 -1.47 33.67 18.55
C PRO A 153 -2.19 35.01 18.48
N ARG A 154 -2.72 35.38 17.30
CA ARG A 154 -3.46 36.65 17.12
C ARG A 154 -4.80 36.59 17.83
N PHE A 155 -5.53 35.48 17.71
CA PHE A 155 -6.78 35.26 18.46
C PHE A 155 -6.56 35.11 19.98
N MET A 156 -5.41 34.58 20.39
CA MET A 156 -5.04 34.51 21.81
C MET A 156 -4.70 35.89 22.40
N ALA A 157 -4.19 36.81 21.58
CA ALA A 157 -3.94 38.19 22.01
C ALA A 157 -5.25 38.98 22.15
N SER A 158 -6.09 38.98 21.11
CA SER A 158 -7.45 39.53 21.17
C SER A 158 -8.31 39.02 20.00
N THR A 159 -9.63 39.03 20.17
CA THR A 159 -10.55 38.68 19.07
C THR A 159 -10.42 39.64 17.89
N ASP A 160 -10.24 40.93 18.15
CA ASP A 160 -10.13 41.96 17.12
C ASP A 160 -8.84 41.81 16.29
N ASP A 161 -7.70 41.49 16.92
CA ASP A 161 -6.44 41.20 16.23
C ASP A 161 -6.56 39.96 15.35
N GLY A 162 -7.22 38.92 15.87
CA GLY A 162 -7.51 37.69 15.12
C GLY A 162 -8.36 37.95 13.89
N LEU A 163 -9.48 38.67 14.03
CA LEU A 163 -10.38 39.02 12.93
C LEU A 163 -9.73 39.94 11.90
N THR A 164 -8.94 40.91 12.35
CA THR A 164 -8.19 41.82 11.48
C THR A 164 -7.16 41.05 10.65
N SER A 165 -6.42 40.14 11.30
CA SER A 165 -5.43 39.28 10.62
C SER A 165 -6.10 38.32 9.63
N LEU A 166 -7.24 37.73 10.00
CA LEU A 166 -8.02 36.87 9.11
C LEU A 166 -8.50 37.63 7.87
N ARG A 167 -9.09 38.82 8.06
CA ARG A 167 -9.49 39.68 6.94
C ARG A 167 -8.31 39.98 6.04
N ALA A 168 -7.16 40.37 6.61
CA ALA A 168 -5.95 40.65 5.84
C ALA A 168 -5.48 39.44 5.02
N ILE A 169 -5.51 38.23 5.58
CA ILE A 169 -5.17 37.01 4.85
C ILE A 169 -6.18 36.76 3.72
N VAL A 170 -7.47 36.96 3.93
CA VAL A 170 -8.48 36.66 2.91
C VAL A 170 -8.50 37.69 1.77
N THR A 171 -8.16 38.95 2.05
CA THR A 171 -8.22 40.04 1.06
C THR A 171 -6.88 40.34 0.39
N SER A 172 -5.76 39.81 0.89
CA SER A 172 -4.43 40.09 0.33
C SER A 172 -4.22 39.39 -1.02
N PRO A 173 -3.73 40.09 -2.06
CA PRO A 173 -3.38 39.45 -3.33
C PRO A 173 -2.30 38.38 -3.17
N ASN A 174 -1.36 38.57 -2.23
CA ASN A 174 -0.23 37.65 -2.04
C ASN A 174 -0.67 36.28 -1.52
N THR A 175 -1.79 36.21 -0.80
CA THR A 175 -2.37 34.99 -0.21
C THR A 175 -3.35 34.27 -1.12
N LEU A 176 -3.74 34.87 -2.24
CA LEU A 176 -4.75 34.33 -3.14
C LEU A 176 -4.42 32.91 -3.63
N SER A 177 -3.19 32.66 -4.07
CA SER A 177 -2.73 31.34 -4.51
C SER A 177 -2.89 30.28 -3.42
N GLY A 178 -2.66 30.67 -2.16
CA GLY A 178 -2.87 29.82 -0.98
C GLY A 178 -4.32 29.50 -0.71
N ILE A 179 -5.19 30.50 -0.79
CA ILE A 179 -6.63 30.31 -0.58
C ILE A 179 -7.19 29.37 -1.64
N VAL A 180 -6.83 29.59 -2.90
CA VAL A 180 -7.26 28.71 -4.01
C VAL A 180 -6.70 27.31 -3.81
N ALA A 181 -5.41 27.16 -3.48
CA ALA A 181 -4.81 25.86 -3.19
C ALA A 181 -5.51 25.14 -2.03
N TYR A 182 -5.84 25.85 -0.95
CA TYR A 182 -6.50 25.31 0.23
C TYR A 182 -7.92 24.81 -0.08
N LEU A 183 -8.70 25.60 -0.82
CA LEU A 183 -10.05 25.21 -1.23
C LEU A 183 -10.03 24.00 -2.18
N LEU A 184 -9.12 24.00 -3.16
CA LEU A 184 -8.92 22.85 -4.05
C LEU A 184 -8.48 21.62 -3.26
N MET A 185 -7.56 21.77 -2.30
CA MET A 185 -7.10 20.68 -1.45
C MET A 185 -8.27 20.03 -0.68
N LEU A 186 -9.20 20.82 -0.13
CA LEU A 186 -10.38 20.30 0.57
C LEU A 186 -11.27 19.45 -0.36
N VAL A 187 -11.50 19.94 -1.58
CA VAL A 187 -12.27 19.22 -2.60
C VAL A 187 -11.56 17.91 -3.00
N TRP A 188 -10.25 17.96 -3.27
CA TRP A 188 -9.50 16.79 -3.74
C TRP A 188 -9.23 15.74 -2.67
N ILE A 189 -9.02 16.15 -1.42
CA ILE A 189 -8.96 15.22 -0.28
C ILE A 189 -10.29 14.47 -0.15
N THR A 190 -11.41 15.19 -0.23
CA THR A 190 -12.75 14.59 -0.16
C THR A 190 -12.98 13.61 -1.31
N LEU A 191 -12.66 14.01 -2.55
CA LEU A 191 -12.70 13.15 -3.73
C LEU A 191 -11.83 11.88 -3.58
N SER A 192 -10.68 12.01 -2.92
CA SER A 192 -9.73 10.90 -2.72
C SER A 192 -10.18 9.94 -1.62
N ILE A 193 -10.72 10.44 -0.51
CA ILE A 193 -11.18 9.61 0.63
C ILE A 193 -12.48 8.88 0.27
N PHE A 194 -13.41 9.56 -0.40
CA PHE A 194 -14.73 9.01 -0.71
C PHE A 194 -14.84 8.41 -2.11
N LYS A 195 -13.70 8.11 -2.77
CA LYS A 195 -13.67 7.60 -4.15
C LYS A 195 -14.62 6.41 -4.36
N ASP A 196 -14.69 5.48 -3.41
CA ASP A 196 -15.49 4.25 -3.54
C ASP A 196 -17.00 4.51 -3.37
N LYS A 197 -17.38 5.66 -2.80
CA LYS A 197 -18.78 6.10 -2.71
C LYS A 197 -19.20 6.93 -3.93
N LEU A 198 -18.23 7.43 -4.69
CA LEU A 198 -18.46 8.19 -5.91
C LEU A 198 -18.56 7.19 -7.07
N ARG A 199 -19.63 7.27 -7.85
CA ARG A 199 -19.84 6.42 -9.03
C ARG A 199 -19.00 6.91 -10.23
N ILE A 200 -17.73 7.18 -10.00
CA ILE A 200 -16.78 7.68 -11.01
C ILE A 200 -15.90 6.50 -11.44
N ARG A 201 -15.67 6.36 -12.74
CA ARG A 201 -14.74 5.35 -13.28
C ARG A 201 -13.32 5.58 -12.73
N TYR A 202 -12.60 4.49 -12.47
CA TYR A 202 -11.28 4.55 -11.84
C TYR A 202 -10.29 5.42 -12.63
N GLU A 203 -10.32 5.33 -13.96
CA GLU A 203 -9.44 6.08 -14.86
C GLU A 203 -9.72 7.58 -14.79
N THR A 204 -11.01 7.95 -14.76
CA THR A 204 -11.42 9.35 -14.59
C THR A 204 -10.96 9.88 -13.23
N TRP A 205 -11.17 9.10 -12.16
CA TRP A 205 -10.71 9.46 -10.83
C TRP A 205 -9.18 9.65 -10.80
N ARG A 206 -8.42 8.72 -11.39
CA ARG A 206 -6.96 8.76 -11.45
C ARG A 206 -6.45 10.01 -12.16
N VAL A 207 -7.05 10.38 -13.31
CA VAL A 207 -6.68 11.60 -14.05
C VAL A 207 -7.01 12.84 -13.24
N LEU A 208 -8.23 12.93 -12.69
CA LEU A 208 -8.64 14.07 -11.87
C LEU A 208 -7.73 14.23 -10.64
N HIS A 209 -7.39 13.13 -9.98
CA HIS A 209 -6.50 13.10 -8.83
C HIS A 209 -5.13 13.69 -9.20
N VAL A 210 -4.48 13.18 -10.25
CA VAL A 210 -3.16 13.66 -10.66
C VAL A 210 -3.19 15.12 -11.10
N VAL A 211 -4.12 15.49 -11.99
CA VAL A 211 -4.20 16.87 -12.52
C VAL A 211 -4.48 17.88 -11.41
N GLY A 212 -5.40 17.57 -10.50
CA GLY A 212 -5.72 18.50 -9.42
C GLY A 212 -4.58 18.64 -8.41
N PHE A 213 -3.87 17.55 -8.07
CA PHE A 213 -2.70 17.68 -7.19
C PHE A 213 -1.51 18.37 -7.87
N MET A 214 -1.34 18.26 -9.20
CA MET A 214 -0.38 19.07 -9.94
C MET A 214 -0.73 20.57 -9.87
N LEU A 215 -2.01 20.92 -10.04
CA LEU A 215 -2.47 22.31 -9.91
C LEU A 215 -2.25 22.84 -8.48
N ILE A 216 -2.61 22.05 -7.48
CA ILE A 216 -2.37 22.38 -6.06
C ILE A 216 -0.88 22.55 -5.81
N ALA A 217 0.00 21.72 -6.39
CA ALA A 217 1.45 21.88 -6.25
C ALA A 217 1.93 23.23 -6.79
N ILE A 218 1.49 23.62 -7.98
CA ILE A 218 1.86 24.91 -8.58
C ILE A 218 1.37 26.06 -7.72
N LEU A 219 0.10 26.02 -7.28
CA LEU A 219 -0.48 27.08 -6.46
C LEU A 219 0.14 27.15 -5.06
N ALA A 220 0.43 26.02 -4.43
CA ALA A 220 1.11 25.95 -3.14
C ALA A 220 2.58 26.41 -3.25
N THR A 221 3.26 26.12 -4.36
CA THR A 221 4.60 26.67 -4.67
C THR A 221 4.55 28.18 -4.81
N SER A 222 3.57 28.69 -5.57
CA SER A 222 3.33 30.12 -5.68
C SER A 222 3.09 30.74 -4.30
N HIS A 223 2.22 30.14 -3.49
CA HIS A 223 1.92 30.57 -2.11
C HIS A 223 3.14 30.66 -1.21
N ILE A 224 3.96 29.61 -1.12
CA ILE A 224 5.17 29.61 -0.28
C ILE A 224 6.22 30.62 -0.76
N THR A 225 6.27 30.90 -2.07
CA THR A 225 7.17 31.91 -2.63
C THR A 225 6.61 33.34 -2.58
N SER A 226 5.29 33.53 -2.48
CA SER A 226 4.65 34.84 -2.41
C SER A 226 4.43 35.34 -0.98
N ILE A 227 4.37 34.43 0.00
CA ILE A 227 4.05 34.76 1.40
C ILE A 227 5.17 34.28 2.31
N GLY A 228 5.80 35.27 2.95
CA GLY A 228 6.72 35.02 4.03
C GLY A 228 7.70 36.17 4.16
N SER A 229 8.15 36.39 5.40
CA SER A 229 9.36 37.16 5.70
C SER A 229 10.61 36.60 5.00
N HIS A 230 10.52 35.39 4.46
CA HIS A 230 11.65 34.60 3.98
C HIS A 230 11.82 34.53 2.45
N SER A 231 10.73 34.64 1.67
CA SER A 231 10.76 34.39 0.23
C SER A 231 10.84 35.66 -0.61
N GLN A 232 10.13 36.73 -0.20
CA GLN A 232 9.99 37.97 -0.98
C GLN A 232 11.33 38.67 -1.29
N PHE A 233 12.40 38.28 -0.60
CA PHE A 233 13.73 38.87 -0.75
C PHE A 233 14.85 37.85 -1.00
N ASN A 234 14.53 36.57 -1.26
CA ASN A 234 15.55 35.53 -1.43
C ASN A 234 15.27 34.63 -2.65
N SER A 235 15.88 34.99 -3.78
CA SER A 235 15.76 34.24 -5.03
C SER A 235 16.24 32.79 -4.92
N ARG A 236 17.20 32.47 -4.03
CA ARG A 236 17.67 31.08 -3.85
C ARG A 236 16.58 30.20 -3.24
N PHE A 237 15.80 30.74 -2.31
CA PHE A 237 14.65 30.06 -1.72
C PHE A 237 13.57 29.80 -2.78
N GLU A 238 13.27 30.79 -3.62
CA GLU A 238 12.31 30.63 -4.72
C GLU A 238 12.74 29.54 -5.71
N TRP A 239 14.00 29.60 -6.16
CA TRP A 239 14.56 28.60 -7.08
C TRP A 239 14.48 27.19 -6.49
N LEU A 240 14.74 27.00 -5.20
CA LEU A 240 14.61 25.71 -4.54
C LEU A 240 13.19 25.13 -4.69
N TRP A 241 12.16 25.91 -4.34
CA TRP A 241 10.77 25.44 -4.35
C TRP A 241 10.24 25.21 -5.76
N TRP A 242 10.54 26.10 -6.70
CA TRP A 242 10.18 25.91 -8.10
C TRP A 242 10.93 24.75 -8.76
N SER A 243 12.17 24.48 -8.39
CA SER A 243 12.91 23.29 -8.88
C SER A 243 12.29 21.98 -8.38
N LEU A 244 11.91 21.93 -7.09
CA LEU A 244 11.24 20.76 -6.52
C LEU A 244 9.85 20.53 -7.14
N CYS A 245 9.09 21.60 -7.38
CA CYS A 245 7.84 21.54 -8.11
C CYS A 245 8.07 21.01 -9.53
N ALA A 246 8.99 21.61 -10.28
CA ALA A 246 9.31 21.18 -11.64
C ALA A 246 9.73 19.72 -11.71
N LEU A 247 10.58 19.25 -10.78
CA LEU A 247 10.98 17.85 -10.71
C LEU A 247 9.79 16.90 -10.50
N SER A 248 8.84 17.27 -9.63
CA SER A 248 7.64 16.48 -9.37
C SER A 248 6.71 16.43 -10.59
N LEU A 249 6.52 17.56 -11.28
CA LEU A 249 5.71 17.65 -12.50
C LEU A 249 6.36 16.89 -13.66
N LEU A 250 7.68 17.01 -13.84
CA LEU A 250 8.44 16.28 -14.87
C LEU A 250 8.40 14.76 -14.63
N GLY A 251 8.52 14.31 -13.38
CA GLY A 251 8.35 12.90 -13.04
C GLY A 251 6.96 12.38 -13.38
N THR A 252 5.93 13.20 -13.15
CA THR A 252 4.55 12.89 -13.54
C THR A 252 4.40 12.82 -15.05
N ALA A 253 4.92 13.80 -15.78
CA ALA A 253 4.91 13.82 -17.24
C ALA A 253 5.66 12.62 -17.84
N TYR A 254 6.78 12.22 -17.25
CA TYR A 254 7.49 11.00 -17.65
C TYR A 254 6.59 9.76 -17.54
N ASN A 255 5.86 9.61 -16.42
CA ASN A 255 5.01 8.46 -16.18
C ASN A 255 3.77 8.40 -17.09
N TYR A 256 3.23 9.56 -17.49
CA TYR A 256 2.01 9.63 -18.30
C TYR A 256 2.26 9.73 -19.81
N PHE A 257 3.43 10.21 -20.24
CA PHE A 257 3.72 10.41 -21.67
C PHE A 257 4.91 9.56 -22.14
N ILE A 258 6.06 9.67 -21.48
CA ILE A 258 7.31 9.06 -21.98
C ILE A 258 7.30 7.54 -21.77
N LYS A 259 6.93 7.08 -20.57
CA LYS A 259 6.91 5.66 -20.24
C LYS A 259 5.91 4.88 -21.09
N PRO A 260 4.64 5.30 -21.26
CA PRO A 260 3.71 4.64 -22.17
C PRO A 260 4.18 4.64 -23.62
N ALA A 261 4.75 5.75 -24.12
CA ALA A 261 5.31 5.80 -25.47
C ALA A 261 6.43 4.77 -25.68
N LYS A 262 7.32 4.58 -24.69
CA LYS A 262 8.36 3.55 -24.72
C LYS A 262 7.80 2.13 -24.76
N LEU A 263 6.72 1.87 -24.01
CA LEU A 263 6.06 0.56 -24.01
C LEU A 263 5.40 0.25 -25.36
N LYS A 264 4.80 1.27 -26.00
CA LYS A 264 4.20 1.12 -27.35
C LYS A 264 5.20 0.73 -28.43
N HIS A 265 6.48 1.08 -28.27
CA HIS A 265 7.52 0.68 -29.23
C HIS A 265 8.02 -0.77 -29.03
N ARG A 266 7.56 -1.46 -27.98
CA ARG A 266 7.97 -2.84 -27.65
C ARG A 266 6.76 -3.64 -27.14
N PRO A 267 5.70 -3.81 -27.95
CA PRO A 267 4.52 -4.55 -27.55
C PRO A 267 4.87 -6.03 -27.37
N PHE A 268 4.19 -6.66 -26.42
CA PHE A 268 4.11 -8.11 -26.34
C PHE A 268 2.97 -8.55 -27.24
N THR A 269 3.05 -9.77 -27.76
CA THR A 269 2.01 -10.32 -28.61
C THR A 269 1.17 -11.29 -27.79
N LEU A 270 -0.15 -11.15 -27.85
CA LEU A 270 -1.05 -12.12 -27.25
C LEU A 270 -1.00 -13.45 -28.00
N GLU A 271 -0.53 -14.50 -27.35
CA GLU A 271 -0.41 -15.85 -27.93
C GLU A 271 -1.70 -16.65 -27.74
N SER A 272 -2.19 -16.76 -26.50
CA SER A 272 -3.43 -17.46 -26.19
C SER A 272 -4.21 -16.85 -25.03
N VAL A 273 -5.53 -17.07 -25.05
CA VAL A 273 -6.47 -16.75 -23.97
C VAL A 273 -7.33 -17.99 -23.76
N GLU A 274 -7.16 -18.66 -22.63
CA GLU A 274 -7.83 -19.94 -22.36
C GLU A 274 -8.62 -19.85 -21.06
N ARG A 275 -9.87 -20.33 -21.08
CA ARG A 275 -10.67 -20.39 -19.87
C ARG A 275 -10.30 -21.64 -19.08
N VAL A 276 -9.71 -21.45 -17.90
CA VAL A 276 -9.21 -22.54 -17.03
C VAL A 276 -10.14 -22.85 -15.86
N SER A 277 -11.11 -21.98 -15.56
CA SER A 277 -12.23 -22.27 -14.65
C SER A 277 -13.47 -21.47 -15.04
N SER A 278 -14.56 -21.62 -14.27
CA SER A 278 -15.75 -20.77 -14.42
C SER A 278 -15.47 -19.27 -14.29
N ARG A 279 -14.36 -18.85 -13.67
CA ARG A 279 -14.02 -17.44 -13.44
C ARG A 279 -12.55 -17.10 -13.66
N ASP A 280 -11.75 -18.03 -14.17
CA ASP A 280 -10.30 -17.85 -14.32
C ASP A 280 -9.88 -18.09 -15.77
N TRP A 281 -8.97 -17.24 -16.22
CA TRP A 281 -8.38 -17.24 -17.55
C TRP A 281 -6.87 -17.43 -17.45
N GLN A 282 -6.31 -18.26 -18.33
CA GLN A 282 -4.89 -18.31 -18.59
C GLN A 282 -4.59 -17.43 -19.81
N LEU A 283 -3.76 -16.42 -19.61
CA LEU A 283 -3.29 -15.53 -20.66
C LEU A 283 -1.83 -15.85 -20.96
N THR A 284 -1.47 -16.05 -22.22
CA THR A 284 -0.09 -16.28 -22.65
C THR A 284 0.36 -15.16 -23.58
N LEU A 285 1.47 -14.51 -23.26
CA LEU A 285 2.06 -13.42 -24.04
C LEU A 285 3.46 -13.81 -24.52
N THR A 286 3.83 -13.41 -25.72
CA THR A 286 5.19 -13.56 -26.23
C THR A 286 5.91 -12.22 -26.16
N ALA A 287 7.08 -12.20 -25.51
CA ALA A 287 7.98 -11.04 -25.49
C ALA A 287 8.60 -10.80 -26.88
N PRO A 288 8.76 -9.54 -27.32
CA PRO A 288 9.42 -9.27 -28.59
C PRO A 288 10.91 -9.65 -28.53
N GLU A 289 11.50 -10.11 -29.64
CA GLU A 289 12.88 -10.63 -29.68
C GLU A 289 13.94 -9.66 -29.12
N ASN A 290 13.72 -8.36 -29.29
CA ASN A 290 14.62 -7.30 -28.79
C ASN A 290 14.24 -6.78 -27.39
N ALA A 291 13.35 -7.46 -26.67
CA ALA A 291 13.04 -7.12 -25.29
C ALA A 291 14.20 -7.48 -24.37
N ASN A 292 14.83 -6.47 -23.77
CA ASN A 292 15.63 -6.67 -22.57
C ASN A 292 14.68 -6.81 -21.35
N PHE A 293 13.95 -7.92 -21.31
CA PHE A 293 13.00 -8.26 -20.25
C PHE A 293 13.48 -9.49 -19.51
N SER A 294 13.67 -9.35 -18.20
CA SER A 294 13.95 -10.43 -17.26
C SER A 294 13.14 -10.16 -16.00
N PHE A 295 12.81 -11.22 -15.27
CA PHE A 295 12.05 -11.13 -14.03
C PHE A 295 12.46 -12.27 -13.08
N GLU A 296 12.22 -12.06 -11.79
CA GLU A 296 12.35 -13.09 -10.76
C GLU A 296 11.01 -13.78 -10.53
N ALA A 297 11.04 -15.09 -10.25
CA ALA A 297 9.84 -15.85 -9.99
C ALA A 297 9.04 -15.26 -8.81
N GLY A 298 7.73 -15.11 -8.99
CA GLY A 298 6.84 -14.46 -8.03
C GLY A 298 6.60 -12.96 -8.28
N GLN A 299 7.32 -12.33 -9.22
CA GLN A 299 7.08 -10.94 -9.62
C GLN A 299 5.81 -10.76 -10.45
N PHE A 300 5.33 -9.52 -10.52
CA PHE A 300 4.16 -9.11 -11.28
C PHE A 300 4.48 -8.01 -12.30
N VAL A 301 3.57 -7.79 -13.23
CA VAL A 301 3.63 -6.71 -14.22
C VAL A 301 2.29 -5.98 -14.26
N TRP A 302 2.27 -4.76 -14.79
CA TRP A 302 1.04 -4.10 -15.17
C TRP A 302 0.77 -4.37 -16.64
N LEU A 303 -0.37 -5.00 -16.94
CA LEU A 303 -0.81 -5.29 -18.29
C LEU A 303 -1.84 -4.26 -18.73
N SER A 304 -1.71 -3.78 -19.96
CA SER A 304 -2.73 -3.00 -20.67
C SER A 304 -3.06 -3.75 -21.96
N THR A 305 -4.26 -4.33 -22.02
CA THR A 305 -4.76 -5.08 -23.19
C THR A 305 -5.61 -4.22 -24.13
N SER A 306 -5.98 -3.01 -23.73
CA SER A 306 -6.77 -2.09 -24.57
C SER A 306 -5.89 -1.30 -25.55
N ASP A 307 -6.37 -1.10 -26.77
CA ASP A 307 -5.80 -0.15 -27.76
C ASP A 307 -6.06 1.34 -27.39
N ASN A 308 -6.59 1.61 -26.19
CA ASN A 308 -6.96 2.96 -25.79
C ASN A 308 -5.71 3.82 -25.56
N ARG A 309 -5.60 4.89 -26.36
CA ARG A 309 -4.41 5.73 -26.54
C ARG A 309 -3.85 6.35 -25.26
N PHE A 310 -4.66 6.44 -24.20
CA PHE A 310 -4.28 7.05 -22.92
C PHE A 310 -3.63 6.08 -21.91
N GLY A 311 -3.59 4.76 -22.13
CA GLY A 311 -2.79 3.85 -21.29
C GLY A 311 -3.12 3.86 -19.79
N LEU A 312 -4.36 4.22 -19.44
CA LEU A 312 -4.83 4.34 -18.05
C LEU A 312 -5.52 3.08 -17.52
N GLN A 313 -5.71 2.08 -18.39
CA GLN A 313 -6.35 0.79 -18.10
C GLN A 313 -5.29 -0.29 -17.92
N ASP A 314 -4.28 0.01 -17.10
CA ASP A 314 -3.26 -0.95 -16.73
C ASP A 314 -3.62 -1.60 -15.40
N HIS A 315 -3.56 -2.93 -15.36
CA HIS A 315 -3.90 -3.72 -14.17
C HIS A 315 -2.74 -4.64 -13.79
N PRO A 316 -2.45 -4.80 -12.49
CA PRO A 316 -1.34 -5.63 -12.04
C PRO A 316 -1.73 -7.11 -12.06
N PHE A 317 -0.89 -7.95 -12.65
CA PHE A 317 -1.04 -9.40 -12.66
C PHE A 317 0.31 -10.06 -12.38
N SER A 318 0.33 -10.98 -11.42
CA SER A 318 1.51 -11.79 -11.12
C SER A 318 1.83 -12.68 -12.31
N ILE A 319 3.11 -12.75 -12.66
CA ILE A 319 3.57 -13.66 -13.69
C ILE A 319 3.44 -15.07 -13.12
N ALA A 320 2.84 -15.98 -13.89
CA ALA A 320 2.69 -17.39 -13.54
C ALA A 320 3.80 -18.27 -14.13
N SER A 321 4.43 -17.87 -15.25
CA SER A 321 5.58 -18.59 -15.82
C SER A 321 6.85 -18.44 -14.98
N SER A 322 7.83 -19.31 -15.21
CA SER A 322 9.20 -19.11 -14.76
C SER A 322 10.02 -18.31 -15.79
N ALA A 323 11.12 -17.72 -15.35
CA ALA A 323 12.00 -16.93 -16.23
C ALA A 323 12.65 -17.75 -17.36
N THR A 324 12.75 -19.06 -17.20
CA THR A 324 13.31 -19.99 -18.22
C THR A 324 12.36 -20.19 -19.40
N GLN A 325 11.07 -19.87 -19.24
CA GLN A 325 10.05 -20.01 -20.29
C GLN A 325 10.01 -18.81 -21.25
N LEU A 326 10.83 -17.78 -21.02
CA LEU A 326 10.96 -16.67 -21.95
C LEU A 326 11.34 -17.17 -23.36
N PRO A 327 10.76 -16.58 -24.43
CA PRO A 327 9.99 -15.34 -24.44
C PRO A 327 8.52 -15.46 -24.03
N SER A 328 8.02 -16.64 -23.69
CA SER A 328 6.61 -16.85 -23.30
C SER A 328 6.35 -16.51 -21.83
N LEU A 329 5.31 -15.72 -21.58
CA LEU A 329 4.84 -15.31 -20.27
C LEU A 329 3.40 -15.77 -20.07
N SER A 330 3.12 -16.49 -18.99
CA SER A 330 1.76 -16.88 -18.64
C SER A 330 1.25 -16.14 -17.42
N PHE A 331 -0.06 -15.94 -17.36
CA PHE A 331 -0.78 -15.30 -16.26
C PHE A 331 -2.03 -16.12 -15.94
N ILE A 332 -2.42 -16.18 -14.67
CA ILE A 332 -3.73 -16.70 -14.25
C ILE A 332 -4.53 -15.52 -13.73
N ILE A 333 -5.59 -15.14 -14.46
CA ILE A 333 -6.37 -13.94 -14.20
C ILE A 333 -7.80 -14.31 -13.85
N ARG A 334 -8.26 -13.85 -12.68
CA ARG A 334 -9.65 -14.02 -12.25
C ARG A 334 -10.53 -12.87 -12.71
N GLU A 335 -11.72 -13.23 -13.15
CA GLU A 335 -12.79 -12.29 -13.48
C GLU A 335 -13.37 -11.67 -12.19
N LEU A 336 -13.03 -10.41 -11.93
CA LEU A 336 -13.41 -9.65 -10.72
C LEU A 336 -14.09 -8.31 -11.01
N GLY A 337 -14.00 -7.80 -12.24
CA GLY A 337 -14.52 -6.50 -12.61
C GLY A 337 -14.60 -6.30 -14.12
N ASP A 338 -14.96 -5.07 -14.51
CA ASP A 338 -15.17 -4.64 -15.89
C ASP A 338 -14.00 -5.01 -16.82
N TYR A 339 -12.77 -4.67 -16.47
CA TYR A 339 -11.59 -5.00 -17.27
C TYR A 339 -11.40 -6.52 -17.45
N THR A 340 -11.47 -7.29 -16.36
CA THR A 340 -11.24 -8.74 -16.40
C THR A 340 -12.39 -9.52 -17.01
N SER A 341 -13.58 -8.92 -17.11
CA SER A 341 -14.77 -9.53 -17.73
C SER A 341 -14.75 -9.50 -19.25
N THR A 342 -13.80 -8.76 -19.85
CA THR A 342 -13.64 -8.65 -21.31
C THR A 342 -12.40 -9.42 -21.81
N LEU A 343 -11.82 -10.31 -20.99
CA LEU A 343 -10.65 -11.09 -21.41
C LEU A 343 -10.98 -12.06 -22.55
N ASP A 344 -12.21 -12.56 -22.61
CA ASP A 344 -12.72 -13.42 -23.68
C ASP A 344 -12.82 -12.72 -25.04
N GLN A 345 -12.82 -11.39 -25.07
CA GLN A 345 -12.88 -10.56 -26.28
C GLN A 345 -11.49 -10.29 -26.87
N LEU A 346 -10.42 -10.70 -26.19
CA LEU A 346 -9.06 -10.49 -26.64
C LEU A 346 -8.74 -11.38 -27.85
N LEU A 347 -8.08 -10.81 -28.86
CA LEU A 347 -7.73 -11.51 -30.09
C LEU A 347 -6.27 -11.96 -30.08
N THR A 348 -6.02 -13.25 -30.31
CA THR A 348 -4.65 -13.75 -30.57
C THR A 348 -3.97 -12.92 -31.66
N GLY A 349 -2.71 -12.58 -31.43
CA GLY A 349 -1.90 -11.72 -32.29
C GLY A 349 -1.97 -10.23 -31.97
N GLN A 350 -2.90 -9.78 -31.11
CA GLN A 350 -2.97 -8.36 -30.76
C GLN A 350 -1.83 -7.93 -29.84
N GLU A 351 -1.52 -6.63 -29.87
CA GLU A 351 -0.52 -6.03 -28.99
C GLU A 351 -1.03 -5.92 -27.54
N VAL A 352 -0.15 -6.25 -26.60
CA VAL A 352 -0.35 -6.07 -25.16
C VAL A 352 0.85 -5.34 -24.60
N TYR A 353 0.60 -4.29 -23.82
CA TYR A 353 1.68 -3.49 -23.23
C TYR A 353 1.97 -3.99 -21.81
N VAL A 354 3.24 -4.32 -21.55
CA VAL A 354 3.72 -4.88 -20.29
C VAL A 354 4.65 -3.90 -19.59
N ASP A 355 4.23 -3.34 -18.46
CA ASP A 355 5.06 -2.51 -17.59
C ASP A 355 5.57 -3.32 -16.39
N GLY A 356 6.89 -3.51 -16.29
CA GLY A 356 7.51 -4.21 -15.18
C GLY A 356 8.91 -4.74 -15.49
N PRO A 357 9.34 -5.82 -14.78
CA PRO A 357 8.65 -6.46 -13.66
C PRO A 357 8.64 -5.60 -12.38
N TYR A 358 7.76 -5.95 -11.44
CA TYR A 358 7.59 -5.37 -10.11
C TYR A 358 7.35 -6.45 -9.06
N GLY A 359 7.35 -6.05 -7.79
CA GLY A 359 7.15 -6.97 -6.67
C GLY A 359 8.47 -7.38 -6.02
N SER A 360 8.34 -7.78 -4.76
CA SER A 360 9.45 -8.23 -3.91
C SER A 360 9.27 -9.68 -3.44
N LEU A 361 8.28 -10.38 -3.99
CA LEU A 361 8.08 -11.80 -3.79
C LEU A 361 9.07 -12.54 -4.69
N ASP A 362 10.18 -13.02 -4.13
CA ASP A 362 11.21 -13.77 -4.85
C ASP A 362 11.80 -14.89 -3.99
N LEU A 363 12.51 -15.81 -4.63
CA LEU A 363 13.19 -16.92 -3.95
C LEU A 363 14.49 -16.51 -3.25
N ASN A 364 15.10 -15.37 -3.62
CA ASN A 364 16.40 -14.95 -3.10
C ASN A 364 16.36 -14.71 -1.59
N ALA A 365 15.25 -14.17 -1.09
CA ALA A 365 15.02 -13.97 0.34
C ALA A 365 14.99 -15.30 1.14
N SER A 366 14.75 -16.43 0.48
CA SER A 366 14.62 -17.76 1.09
C SER A 366 15.84 -18.67 0.88
N ASN A 367 16.96 -18.18 0.35
CA ASN A 367 18.13 -19.03 0.03
C ASN A 367 18.67 -19.83 1.24
N GLN A 368 18.48 -19.34 2.45
CA GLN A 368 18.89 -20.01 3.70
C GLN A 368 17.78 -20.88 4.33
N ALA A 369 16.57 -20.87 3.77
CA ALA A 369 15.45 -21.64 4.29
C ALA A 369 15.64 -23.14 4.00
N LYS A 370 15.28 -23.98 4.97
CA LYS A 370 15.40 -25.44 4.87
C LYS A 370 14.23 -26.11 4.13
N GLY A 371 13.22 -25.34 3.75
CA GLY A 371 12.04 -25.79 3.03
C GLY A 371 11.16 -24.60 2.63
N ILE A 372 10.22 -24.87 1.73
CA ILE A 372 9.34 -23.85 1.14
C ILE A 372 7.89 -24.27 1.32
N THR A 373 7.07 -23.37 1.84
CA THR A 373 5.61 -23.47 1.82
C THR A 373 5.06 -22.39 0.91
N LEU A 374 4.22 -22.80 -0.04
CA LEU A 374 3.45 -21.94 -0.91
C LEU A 374 1.98 -22.03 -0.46
N ILE A 375 1.34 -20.91 -0.16
CA ILE A 375 -0.07 -20.85 0.24
C ILE A 375 -0.80 -19.96 -0.76
N ALA A 376 -1.63 -20.58 -1.59
CA ALA A 376 -2.41 -19.92 -2.63
C ALA A 376 -3.90 -19.91 -2.28
N GLY A 377 -4.56 -18.79 -2.54
CA GLY A 377 -6.01 -18.66 -2.56
C GLY A 377 -6.50 -18.17 -3.91
N GLY A 378 -7.24 -19.01 -4.65
CA GLY A 378 -7.78 -18.61 -5.94
C GLY A 378 -6.72 -18.13 -6.94
N ALA A 379 -6.90 -16.92 -7.49
CA ALA A 379 -5.94 -16.30 -8.43
C ALA A 379 -4.52 -16.10 -7.84
N GLY A 380 -4.38 -16.12 -6.50
CA GLY A 380 -3.09 -16.12 -5.82
C GLY A 380 -2.22 -17.35 -6.13
N ILE A 381 -2.74 -18.32 -6.88
CA ILE A 381 -1.97 -19.42 -7.46
C ILE A 381 -0.94 -18.94 -8.50
N ALA A 382 -1.16 -17.82 -9.20
CA ALA A 382 -0.26 -17.31 -10.22
C ALA A 382 1.19 -17.13 -9.72
N PRO A 383 1.47 -16.31 -8.69
CA PRO A 383 2.84 -16.18 -8.20
C PRO A 383 3.37 -17.48 -7.59
N MET A 384 2.51 -18.33 -7.02
CA MET A 384 2.94 -19.64 -6.47
C MET A 384 3.36 -20.60 -7.58
N LEU A 385 2.70 -20.60 -8.73
CA LEU A 385 3.11 -21.38 -9.91
C LEU A 385 4.44 -20.88 -10.46
N SER A 386 4.65 -19.57 -10.52
CA SER A 386 5.94 -19.01 -10.96
C SER A 386 7.09 -19.47 -10.05
N LEU A 387 6.89 -19.41 -8.73
CA LEU A 387 7.85 -19.93 -7.74
C LEU A 387 8.04 -21.45 -7.90
N LEU A 388 6.97 -22.23 -8.01
CA LEU A 388 7.03 -23.70 -8.14
C LEU A 388 7.75 -24.13 -9.42
N ARG A 389 7.43 -23.52 -10.56
CA ARG A 389 8.12 -23.75 -11.85
C ARG A 389 9.61 -23.42 -11.74
N ALA A 390 9.96 -22.28 -11.14
CA ALA A 390 11.36 -21.91 -10.95
C ALA A 390 12.13 -22.85 -9.99
N LEU A 391 11.45 -23.43 -9.00
CA LEU A 391 12.03 -24.46 -8.13
C LEU A 391 12.22 -25.78 -8.88
N ALA A 392 11.27 -26.15 -9.73
CA ALA A 392 11.36 -27.33 -10.60
C ALA A 392 12.51 -27.20 -11.60
N ASP A 393 12.62 -26.05 -12.28
CA ASP A 393 13.68 -25.75 -13.24
C ASP A 393 15.08 -25.87 -12.63
N LYS A 394 15.22 -25.51 -11.35
CA LYS A 394 16.48 -25.58 -10.60
C LYS A 394 16.70 -26.95 -9.94
N ALA A 395 15.76 -27.89 -10.08
CA ALA A 395 15.73 -29.15 -9.34
C ALA A 395 16.01 -28.95 -7.84
N ASP A 396 15.34 -27.95 -7.24
CA ASP A 396 15.60 -27.55 -5.85
C ASP A 396 15.41 -28.75 -4.91
N PRO A 397 16.40 -29.09 -4.06
CA PRO A 397 16.34 -30.30 -3.23
C PRO A 397 15.52 -30.12 -1.95
N ARG A 398 15.15 -28.88 -1.60
CA ARG A 398 14.46 -28.58 -0.33
C ARG A 398 13.04 -29.14 -0.35
N PRO A 399 12.47 -29.59 0.77
CA PRO A 399 11.05 -29.95 0.81
C PRO A 399 10.15 -28.77 0.41
N ILE A 400 9.19 -29.01 -0.50
CA ILE A 400 8.24 -28.00 -0.98
C ILE A 400 6.83 -28.45 -0.66
N ARG A 401 6.00 -27.55 -0.14
CA ARG A 401 4.59 -27.79 0.15
C ARG A 401 3.72 -26.72 -0.48
N LEU A 402 2.70 -27.10 -1.23
CA LEU A 402 1.66 -26.19 -1.72
C LEU A 402 0.37 -26.42 -0.95
N ILE A 403 -0.17 -25.39 -0.31
CA ILE A 403 -1.54 -25.36 0.19
C ILE A 403 -2.34 -24.52 -0.80
N TYR A 404 -3.28 -25.12 -1.51
CA TYR A 404 -4.07 -24.41 -2.51
C TYR A 404 -5.55 -24.43 -2.13
N ALA A 405 -6.07 -23.25 -1.81
CA ALA A 405 -7.43 -23.01 -1.40
C ALA A 405 -8.29 -22.41 -2.51
N ALA A 406 -9.50 -22.95 -2.66
CA ALA A 406 -10.53 -22.40 -3.54
C ALA A 406 -11.92 -22.65 -2.96
N LYS A 407 -12.96 -22.10 -3.61
CA LYS A 407 -14.34 -22.33 -3.16
C LYS A 407 -14.74 -23.82 -3.28
N ASN A 408 -14.42 -24.44 -4.40
CA ASN A 408 -14.58 -25.87 -4.67
C ASN A 408 -13.52 -26.30 -5.68
N SER A 409 -13.41 -27.60 -5.97
CA SER A 409 -12.35 -28.12 -6.85
C SER A 409 -12.40 -27.62 -8.29
N THR A 410 -13.58 -27.25 -8.82
CA THR A 410 -13.66 -26.68 -10.17
C THR A 410 -12.95 -25.33 -10.31
N GLN A 411 -12.62 -24.70 -9.18
CA GLN A 411 -11.87 -23.45 -9.12
C GLN A 411 -10.39 -23.65 -8.75
N LEU A 412 -9.94 -24.89 -8.54
CA LEU A 412 -8.53 -25.21 -8.45
C LEU A 412 -7.96 -25.33 -9.86
N VAL A 413 -7.44 -24.23 -10.40
CA VAL A 413 -6.86 -24.22 -11.76
C VAL A 413 -5.47 -24.85 -11.81
N MET A 414 -5.01 -25.23 -13.01
CA MET A 414 -3.69 -25.80 -13.27
C MET A 414 -3.40 -27.11 -12.51
N GLN A 415 -4.44 -27.84 -12.10
CA GLN A 415 -4.28 -29.07 -11.30
C GLN A 415 -3.54 -30.17 -12.03
N ASN A 416 -3.70 -30.31 -13.35
CA ASN A 416 -2.97 -31.30 -14.13
C ASN A 416 -1.45 -31.08 -14.01
N GLU A 417 -1.00 -29.85 -14.24
CA GLU A 417 0.41 -29.48 -14.10
C GLU A 417 0.92 -29.63 -12.65
N ILE A 418 0.12 -29.23 -11.65
CA ILE A 418 0.49 -29.38 -10.24
C ILE A 418 0.62 -30.87 -9.86
N ASN A 419 -0.24 -31.73 -10.40
CA ASN A 419 -0.13 -33.18 -10.20
C ASN A 419 1.13 -33.74 -10.88
N ASP A 420 1.48 -33.25 -12.06
CA ASP A 420 2.72 -33.65 -12.75
C ASP A 420 3.97 -33.26 -11.94
N PHE A 421 3.97 -32.09 -11.28
CA PHE A 421 5.04 -31.76 -10.32
C PHE A 421 5.09 -32.74 -9.15
N GLU A 422 3.97 -33.20 -8.63
CA GLU A 422 3.95 -34.17 -7.53
C GLU A 422 4.48 -35.56 -7.94
N LEU A 423 4.35 -35.92 -9.22
CA LEU A 423 4.93 -37.13 -9.79
C LEU A 423 6.43 -37.00 -10.08
N THR A 424 6.89 -35.81 -10.49
CA THR A 424 8.25 -35.59 -10.98
C THR A 424 9.21 -35.02 -9.93
N MET A 425 8.70 -34.34 -8.89
CA MET A 425 9.47 -33.74 -7.82
C MET A 425 9.25 -34.53 -6.51
N PRO A 426 10.18 -35.42 -6.10
CA PRO A 426 9.98 -36.31 -4.95
C PRO A 426 9.86 -35.56 -3.60
N ASN A 427 10.32 -34.30 -3.56
CA ASN A 427 10.29 -33.40 -2.42
C ASN A 427 9.05 -32.49 -2.37
N PHE A 428 8.21 -32.50 -3.41
CA PHE A 428 6.99 -31.69 -3.51
C PHE A 428 5.74 -32.45 -3.07
N LYS A 429 4.83 -31.77 -2.36
CA LYS A 429 3.48 -32.24 -2.05
C LYS A 429 2.49 -31.09 -2.07
N GLN A 430 1.28 -31.36 -2.52
CA GLN A 430 0.16 -30.41 -2.44
C GLN A 430 -0.85 -30.82 -1.37
N GLN A 431 -1.57 -29.84 -0.83
CA GLN A 431 -2.75 -29.99 0.01
C GLN A 431 -3.83 -29.08 -0.57
N ARG A 432 -4.90 -29.69 -1.10
CA ARG A 432 -6.07 -28.97 -1.58
C ARG A 432 -7.00 -28.63 -0.43
N VAL A 433 -7.57 -27.43 -0.45
CA VAL A 433 -8.53 -26.96 0.54
C VAL A 433 -9.72 -26.35 -0.18
N CYS A 434 -10.91 -26.88 0.05
CA CYS A 434 -12.14 -26.40 -0.58
C CYS A 434 -13.17 -26.02 0.47
N GLU A 435 -13.76 -24.84 0.36
CA GLU A 435 -14.86 -24.41 1.24
C GLU A 435 -16.04 -25.38 1.14
N GLU A 436 -16.39 -25.75 -0.09
CA GLU A 436 -17.45 -26.68 -0.44
C GLU A 436 -16.84 -27.90 -1.15
N LEU A 437 -17.12 -29.10 -0.64
CA LEU A 437 -16.79 -30.35 -1.33
C LEU A 437 -17.92 -30.73 -2.29
N LEU A 438 -17.56 -31.25 -3.46
CA LEU A 438 -18.48 -31.82 -4.43
C LEU A 438 -18.74 -33.31 -4.13
N ASN A 439 -19.88 -33.82 -4.59
CA ASN A 439 -20.32 -35.20 -4.30
C ASN A 439 -19.29 -36.27 -4.69
N GLU A 440 -18.54 -36.04 -5.77
CA GLU A 440 -17.49 -36.94 -6.27
C GLU A 440 -16.28 -37.01 -5.32
N GLU A 441 -15.96 -35.93 -4.60
CA GLU A 441 -14.85 -35.86 -3.65
C GLU A 441 -15.20 -36.55 -2.34
N LEU A 442 -16.45 -36.36 -1.88
CA LEU A 442 -17.00 -37.06 -0.73
C LEU A 442 -17.03 -38.59 -0.93
N SER A 443 -17.14 -39.02 -2.19
CA SER A 443 -17.25 -40.43 -2.57
C SER A 443 -15.89 -41.09 -2.86
N SER A 444 -14.89 -40.32 -3.30
CA SER A 444 -13.60 -40.83 -3.80
C SER A 444 -12.50 -40.93 -2.73
N GLY A 445 -12.71 -40.36 -1.53
CA GLY A 445 -11.67 -40.30 -0.51
C GLY A 445 -10.49 -39.40 -0.92
N ASP A 446 -10.75 -38.40 -1.76
CA ASP A 446 -9.76 -37.40 -2.15
C ASP A 446 -9.15 -36.73 -0.91
N SER A 447 -7.85 -36.45 -0.98
CA SER A 447 -7.08 -35.82 0.10
C SER A 447 -7.43 -34.34 0.33
N THR A 448 -8.38 -33.81 -0.44
CA THR A 448 -8.94 -32.46 -0.33
C THR A 448 -9.57 -32.24 1.04
N LYS A 449 -9.14 -31.19 1.74
CA LYS A 449 -9.70 -30.79 3.04
C LYS A 449 -10.87 -29.84 2.83
N GLN A 450 -11.95 -30.05 3.58
CA GLN A 450 -13.08 -29.13 3.60
C GLN A 450 -12.80 -27.95 4.55
N GLY A 451 -13.16 -26.74 4.14
CA GLY A 451 -13.13 -25.52 4.95
C GLY A 451 -12.17 -24.45 4.44
N PHE A 452 -11.57 -23.71 5.37
CA PHE A 452 -10.63 -22.62 5.08
C PHE A 452 -9.22 -22.99 5.54
N VAL A 453 -8.20 -22.33 4.97
CA VAL A 453 -6.82 -22.51 5.43
C VAL A 453 -6.69 -21.99 6.86
N ASP A 454 -6.51 -22.90 7.81
CA ASP A 454 -6.35 -22.61 9.22
C ASP A 454 -5.02 -23.14 9.77
N ILE A 455 -4.83 -22.99 11.08
CA ILE A 455 -3.62 -23.44 11.77
C ILE A 455 -3.42 -24.95 11.70
N ASP A 456 -4.49 -25.73 11.67
CA ASP A 456 -4.42 -27.18 11.70
C ASP A 456 -4.05 -27.73 10.33
N ILE A 457 -4.59 -27.17 9.24
CA ILE A 457 -4.17 -27.48 7.86
C ILE A 457 -2.70 -27.11 7.65
N ILE A 458 -2.27 -25.93 8.10
CA ILE A 458 -0.88 -25.51 7.95
C ILE A 458 0.05 -26.47 8.73
N ARG A 459 -0.33 -26.83 9.96
CA ARG A 459 0.43 -27.75 10.81
C ARG A 459 0.44 -29.18 10.27
N SER A 460 -0.64 -29.66 9.66
CA SER A 460 -0.68 -31.01 9.09
C SER A 460 0.15 -31.11 7.80
N THR A 461 0.28 -30.00 7.07
CA THR A 461 1.03 -29.94 5.82
C THR A 461 2.54 -29.74 6.05
N ILE A 462 2.91 -29.03 7.11
CA ILE A 462 4.30 -28.72 7.45
C ILE A 462 4.63 -29.35 8.80
N ALA A 463 5.57 -30.30 8.83
CA ALA A 463 5.91 -30.99 10.07
C ALA A 463 6.34 -29.98 11.17
N PRO A 464 5.80 -30.06 12.41
CA PRO A 464 5.98 -29.04 13.44
C PRO A 464 7.44 -28.70 13.77
N GLN A 465 8.33 -29.68 13.68
CA GLN A 465 9.77 -29.54 13.98
C GLN A 465 10.53 -28.75 12.90
N GLN A 466 9.91 -28.49 11.74
CA GLN A 466 10.52 -27.86 10.57
C GLN A 466 10.06 -26.41 10.34
N LEU A 467 8.93 -25.99 10.93
CA LEU A 467 8.24 -24.72 10.66
C LEU A 467 9.07 -23.44 10.84
N ARG A 468 10.03 -23.41 11.77
CA ARG A 468 10.80 -22.18 12.08
C ARG A 468 11.88 -21.83 11.05
N ASP A 469 12.29 -22.81 10.26
CA ASP A 469 13.38 -22.68 9.28
C ASP A 469 12.89 -22.70 7.83
N TRP A 470 11.57 -22.79 7.63
CA TRP A 470 10.97 -22.75 6.30
C TRP A 470 10.62 -21.33 5.91
N ALA A 471 10.66 -21.05 4.61
CA ALA A 471 10.10 -19.85 4.03
C ALA A 471 8.64 -20.12 3.64
N VAL A 472 7.75 -19.21 3.98
CA VAL A 472 6.32 -19.29 3.68
C VAL A 472 5.96 -18.14 2.76
N TYR A 473 5.46 -18.49 1.58
CA TYR A 473 4.95 -17.58 0.57
C TYR A 473 3.43 -17.64 0.58
N VAL A 474 2.76 -16.49 0.68
CA VAL A 474 1.30 -16.42 0.78
C VAL A 474 0.75 -15.42 -0.23
N CYS A 475 -0.20 -15.84 -1.05
CA CYS A 475 -0.96 -14.95 -1.93
C CYS A 475 -2.40 -15.42 -2.06
N GLY A 476 -3.35 -14.51 -1.91
CA GLY A 476 -4.77 -14.81 -2.07
C GLY A 476 -5.67 -13.66 -1.58
N PRO A 477 -6.99 -13.91 -1.50
CA PRO A 477 -7.95 -12.87 -1.16
C PRO A 477 -7.84 -12.48 0.33
N GLU A 478 -8.20 -11.24 0.66
CA GLU A 478 -8.10 -10.68 2.02
C GLU A 478 -8.76 -11.57 3.11
N PRO A 479 -9.94 -12.19 2.90
CA PRO A 479 -10.53 -13.12 3.86
C PRO A 479 -9.69 -14.36 4.17
N MET A 480 -8.77 -14.76 3.28
CA MET A 480 -7.82 -15.85 3.52
C MET A 480 -6.53 -15.34 4.16
N MET A 481 -6.02 -14.19 3.71
CA MET A 481 -4.72 -13.67 4.15
C MET A 481 -4.69 -13.39 5.66
N GLU A 482 -5.78 -12.87 6.23
CA GLU A 482 -5.85 -12.53 7.66
C GLU A 482 -5.79 -13.79 8.58
N PRO A 483 -6.67 -14.80 8.43
CA PRO A 483 -6.59 -16.02 9.24
C PRO A 483 -5.25 -16.75 9.07
N VAL A 484 -4.73 -16.86 7.85
CA VAL A 484 -3.43 -17.49 7.57
C VAL A 484 -2.33 -16.74 8.32
N GLY A 485 -2.29 -15.41 8.22
CA GLY A 485 -1.28 -14.61 8.92
C GLY A 485 -1.32 -14.77 10.46
N LYS A 486 -2.52 -14.88 11.05
CA LYS A 486 -2.69 -15.20 12.47
C LYS A 486 -2.17 -16.60 12.80
N ALA A 487 -2.48 -17.59 11.97
CA ALA A 487 -2.02 -18.96 12.13
C ALA A 487 -0.49 -19.06 12.04
N LEU A 488 0.16 -18.43 11.06
CA LEU A 488 1.62 -18.41 10.93
C LEU A 488 2.29 -17.76 12.15
N THR A 489 1.69 -16.70 12.70
CA THR A 489 2.17 -16.04 13.93
C THR A 489 2.03 -16.97 15.14
N ALA A 490 0.88 -17.64 15.28
CA ALA A 490 0.62 -18.60 16.36
C ALA A 490 1.55 -19.82 16.29
N LEU A 491 1.94 -20.23 15.07
CA LEU A 491 2.95 -21.26 14.81
C LEU A 491 4.39 -20.77 15.03
N GLN A 492 4.58 -19.50 15.43
CA GLN A 492 5.88 -18.90 15.73
C GLN A 492 6.86 -18.94 14.56
N ILE A 493 6.35 -18.84 13.32
CA ILE A 493 7.18 -18.68 12.14
C ILE A 493 7.84 -17.30 12.22
N ARG A 494 9.14 -17.24 11.95
CA ARG A 494 9.87 -15.96 11.94
C ARG A 494 9.27 -15.06 10.87
N LYS A 495 8.96 -13.82 11.23
CA LYS A 495 8.41 -12.83 10.29
C LYS A 495 9.31 -12.65 9.05
N SER A 496 10.63 -12.76 9.20
CA SER A 496 11.60 -12.70 8.09
C SER A 496 11.43 -13.81 7.05
N ASN A 497 10.76 -14.90 7.42
CA ASN A 497 10.50 -16.04 6.56
C ASN A 497 9.08 -16.02 5.97
N ILE A 498 8.26 -15.02 6.30
CA ILE A 498 6.92 -14.87 5.76
C ILE A 498 6.98 -13.83 4.65
N HIS A 499 6.73 -14.29 3.43
CA HIS A 499 6.71 -13.49 2.22
C HIS A 499 5.28 -13.48 1.70
N PHE A 500 4.75 -12.32 1.33
CA PHE A 500 3.40 -12.24 0.82
C PHE A 500 3.28 -11.19 -0.28
N GLU A 501 2.31 -11.41 -1.15
CA GLU A 501 1.90 -10.45 -2.17
C GLU A 501 0.39 -10.24 -2.05
N GLN A 502 -0.03 -8.97 -2.11
CA GLN A 502 -1.43 -8.58 -2.11
C GLN A 502 -1.63 -7.50 -3.17
N LEU A 503 -2.09 -7.92 -4.36
CA LEU A 503 -2.45 -7.00 -5.43
C LEU A 503 -3.83 -6.39 -5.14
N SER A 504 -3.87 -5.46 -4.19
CA SER A 504 -5.06 -4.65 -3.86
C SER A 504 -4.70 -3.16 -3.95
N PHE A 505 -4.68 -2.62 -5.17
CA PHE A 505 -4.24 -1.25 -5.41
C PHE A 505 -5.37 -0.23 -5.36
#